data_AF-A0A534TG60-F1
#
_entry.id   AF-A0A534TG60-F1
#
_cell.length_a   1.000
_cell.length_b   1.000
_cell.length_c   1.000
_cell.angle_alpha   90.00
_cell.angle_beta   90.00
_cell.angle_gamma   90.00
#
_symmetry.space_group_name_H-M   'P 1'
#
loop_
_entity.id
_entity.type
_entity.pdbx_description
1 polymer ?
#
loop_
_entity_poly.entity_id
_entity_poly.type
_entity_poly.pdbx_seq_one_letter_code
_entity_poly.pdbx_strand_id
1 'polypeptide(L)'
;MTPTATASASAILTASATPSATRTTTPSVSPTPPAPTCGNGVLDAGEECDDGNLLVGDGCDASCRSELVPGGGPRHTDCIHEWLTSPVPRRGPDGVPLARVTCVDDDPACDFGVAAGDGACTFHVALCLDVRERRFVDRDDRPLCIASDVAWLSLISPREADPHDAADVHTRDALETAIAAVGGIVRRQCELPGAATSTPCATDADCGHARRCRGRFMAFAPPFDARGACTPFADVVVPLRHAGRAVGAGTRLLRVTAATSDAATGRDFDTLKLVCRPAAPP
;
A
#
# COMPACT_ATOMS: atom_id res chain seq x y z
N MET A 1 47.56 -51.65 -43.31
CA MET A 1 46.84 -52.94 -43.22
C MET A 1 45.35 -52.66 -43.38
N THR A 2 44.83 -52.81 -44.60
CA THR A 2 43.42 -53.18 -44.88
C THR A 2 43.16 -54.61 -44.37
N PRO A 3 41.92 -55.14 -44.17
CA PRO A 3 40.69 -55.01 -45.00
C PRO A 3 39.34 -54.84 -44.20
N THR A 4 38.25 -54.27 -44.77
CA THR A 4 37.08 -54.91 -45.48
C THR A 4 36.08 -55.57 -44.50
N ALA A 5 34.75 -55.54 -44.56
CA ALA A 5 33.71 -55.37 -45.59
C ALA A 5 32.33 -55.18 -44.87
N THR A 6 31.40 -54.34 -45.36
CA THR A 6 30.16 -54.70 -46.09
C THR A 6 28.97 -55.22 -45.25
N ALA A 7 27.81 -54.54 -45.32
CA ALA A 7 26.54 -55.12 -45.83
C ALA A 7 25.32 -54.19 -45.63
N SER A 8 24.61 -53.99 -46.74
CA SER A 8 23.27 -53.41 -46.87
C SER A 8 22.17 -54.33 -46.33
N ALA A 9 21.00 -53.76 -45.97
CA ALA A 9 19.70 -54.26 -46.41
C ALA A 9 18.56 -53.28 -46.09
N SER A 10 17.74 -53.01 -47.12
CA SER A 10 16.45 -52.32 -47.07
C SER A 10 15.35 -53.20 -46.45
N ALA A 11 14.37 -52.60 -45.76
CA ALA A 11 13.01 -53.15 -45.62
C ALA A 11 12.01 -52.00 -45.34
N ILE A 12 11.20 -51.61 -46.32
CA ILE A 12 9.80 -52.01 -46.59
C ILE A 12 8.78 -51.13 -45.83
N LEU A 13 8.01 -50.37 -46.63
CA LEU A 13 6.78 -49.70 -46.25
C LEU A 13 5.72 -50.71 -45.79
N THR A 14 5.05 -50.42 -44.67
CA THR A 14 3.67 -50.85 -44.45
C THR A 14 2.84 -49.68 -43.92
N ALA A 15 1.83 -49.31 -44.70
CA ALA A 15 0.75 -48.43 -44.29
C ALA A 15 -0.09 -49.12 -43.21
N SER A 16 -0.57 -48.36 -42.22
CA SER A 16 -1.59 -48.82 -41.28
C SER A 16 -2.59 -47.70 -40.99
N ALA A 17 -3.84 -48.13 -40.92
CA ALA A 17 -5.04 -47.37 -41.19
C ALA A 17 -5.36 -46.29 -40.16
N THR A 18 -5.96 -45.20 -40.65
CA THR A 18 -6.72 -44.22 -39.87
C THR A 18 -7.98 -44.85 -39.27
N PRO A 19 -8.23 -44.74 -37.96
CA PRO A 19 -9.57 -44.89 -37.44
C PRO A 19 -10.34 -43.57 -37.61
N SER A 20 -11.52 -43.65 -38.24
CA SER A 20 -12.50 -42.57 -38.28
C SER A 20 -12.84 -42.14 -36.85
N ALA A 21 -12.52 -40.91 -36.49
CA ALA A 21 -13.02 -40.27 -35.29
C ALA A 21 -14.51 -39.99 -35.48
N THR A 22 -15.35 -40.86 -34.93
CA THR A 22 -16.77 -40.57 -34.73
C THR A 22 -16.88 -39.29 -33.89
N ARG A 23 -17.43 -38.21 -34.44
CA ARG A 23 -17.77 -36.99 -33.69
C ARG A 23 -18.86 -37.35 -32.68
N THR A 24 -18.44 -37.76 -31.48
CA THR A 24 -19.28 -37.71 -30.30
C THR A 24 -19.53 -36.24 -30.03
N THR A 25 -20.73 -35.74 -30.36
CA THR A 25 -21.20 -34.45 -29.88
C THR A 25 -21.53 -34.61 -28.40
N THR A 26 -20.49 -34.53 -27.56
CA THR A 26 -20.65 -34.34 -26.12
C THR A 26 -21.41 -33.02 -25.94
N PRO A 27 -22.54 -32.99 -25.21
CA PRO A 27 -23.17 -31.73 -24.87
C PRO A 27 -22.14 -30.90 -24.09
N SER A 28 -21.79 -29.74 -24.62
CA SER A 28 -20.97 -28.75 -23.92
C SER A 28 -21.82 -28.22 -22.78
N VAL A 29 -21.76 -28.91 -21.63
CA VAL A 29 -22.17 -28.32 -20.36
C VAL A 29 -21.16 -27.21 -20.12
N SER A 30 -21.52 -25.96 -20.44
CA SER A 30 -20.78 -24.82 -19.92
C SER A 30 -20.81 -24.94 -18.40
N PRO A 31 -19.66 -25.10 -17.73
CA PRO A 31 -19.65 -25.14 -16.28
C PRO A 31 -20.18 -23.79 -15.80
N THR A 32 -21.25 -23.81 -15.00
CA THR A 32 -21.64 -22.63 -14.23
C THR A 32 -20.43 -22.21 -13.41
N PRO A 33 -20.00 -20.93 -13.45
CA PRO A 33 -18.89 -20.49 -12.60
C PRO A 33 -19.22 -20.80 -11.13
N PRO A 34 -18.19 -21.14 -10.32
CA PRO A 34 -18.39 -21.37 -8.89
C PRO A 34 -19.05 -20.14 -8.24
N ALA A 35 -19.79 -20.37 -7.17
CA ALA A 35 -20.41 -19.28 -6.40
C ALA A 35 -19.31 -18.38 -5.81
N PRO A 36 -19.51 -17.05 -5.77
CA PRO A 36 -18.55 -16.12 -5.20
C PRO A 36 -18.21 -16.51 -3.76
N THR A 37 -16.93 -16.60 -3.43
CA THR A 37 -16.48 -17.05 -2.10
C THR A 37 -15.35 -16.17 -1.58
N CYS A 38 -15.69 -15.30 -0.64
CA CYS A 38 -14.73 -14.40 -0.03
C CYS A 38 -13.60 -15.15 0.71
N GLY A 39 -12.37 -14.66 0.51
CA GLY A 39 -11.16 -15.15 1.17
C GLY A 39 -10.54 -16.35 0.48
N ASN A 40 -10.81 -16.57 -0.81
CA ASN A 40 -10.27 -17.68 -1.59
C ASN A 40 -9.07 -17.28 -2.47
N GLY A 41 -8.70 -15.99 -2.47
CA GLY A 41 -7.61 -15.38 -3.24
C GLY A 41 -8.00 -15.08 -4.69
N VAL A 42 -9.28 -15.24 -5.03
CA VAL A 42 -9.85 -15.03 -6.37
C VAL A 42 -10.96 -14.01 -6.24
N LEU A 43 -10.72 -12.85 -6.82
CA LEU A 43 -11.73 -11.81 -6.78
C LEU A 43 -12.95 -12.16 -7.65
N ASP A 44 -14.05 -12.47 -6.98
CA ASP A 44 -15.32 -12.84 -7.57
C ASP A 44 -16.25 -11.63 -7.79
N ALA A 45 -17.38 -11.85 -8.46
CA ALA A 45 -18.35 -10.81 -8.73
C ALA A 45 -19.00 -10.29 -7.43
N GLY A 46 -18.90 -8.99 -7.18
CA GLY A 46 -19.46 -8.31 -6.00
C GLY A 46 -18.45 -8.03 -4.89
N GLU A 47 -17.22 -8.55 -5.02
CA GLU A 47 -16.13 -8.31 -4.07
C GLU A 47 -15.33 -7.05 -4.43
N GLU A 48 -14.90 -6.31 -3.41
CA GLU A 48 -14.00 -5.15 -3.58
C GLU A 48 -12.53 -5.58 -3.51
N CYS A 49 -12.24 -6.62 -2.73
CA CYS A 49 -10.92 -7.21 -2.50
C CYS A 49 -11.09 -8.71 -2.22
N ASP A 50 -10.02 -9.48 -2.39
CA ASP A 50 -9.87 -10.84 -1.84
C ASP A 50 -8.37 -11.10 -1.69
N ASP A 51 -7.88 -11.22 -0.46
CA ASP A 51 -6.47 -11.44 -0.14
C ASP A 51 -6.16 -12.90 0.25
N GLY A 52 -7.12 -13.81 0.05
CA GLY A 52 -6.95 -15.23 0.33
C GLY A 52 -7.21 -15.62 1.78
N ASN A 53 -7.79 -14.74 2.59
CA ASN A 53 -8.20 -15.08 3.95
C ASN A 53 -9.40 -14.23 4.45
N LEU A 54 -9.75 -14.36 5.73
CA LEU A 54 -10.90 -13.67 6.36
C LEU A 54 -10.47 -12.91 7.64
N LEU A 55 -9.18 -12.65 7.80
CA LEU A 55 -8.66 -11.81 8.88
C LEU A 55 -9.14 -10.37 8.64
N VAL A 56 -9.31 -9.64 9.73
CA VAL A 56 -9.73 -8.23 9.69
C VAL A 56 -8.52 -7.40 10.07
N GLY A 57 -8.31 -6.29 9.38
CA GLY A 57 -7.20 -5.36 9.60
C GLY A 57 -5.93 -5.69 8.79
N ASP A 58 -6.00 -6.57 7.80
CA ASP A 58 -4.92 -6.85 6.84
C ASP A 58 -5.18 -6.28 5.44
N GLY A 59 -6.30 -5.59 5.24
CA GLY A 59 -6.62 -4.87 4.00
C GLY A 59 -7.92 -5.32 3.35
N CYS A 60 -8.42 -6.50 3.68
CA CYS A 60 -9.67 -7.03 3.18
C CYS A 60 -10.51 -7.67 4.29
N ASP A 61 -11.70 -7.13 4.57
CA ASP A 61 -12.51 -7.68 5.66
C ASP A 61 -13.18 -9.01 5.29
N ALA A 62 -13.72 -9.71 6.29
CA ALA A 62 -14.40 -11.00 6.11
C ALA A 62 -15.68 -10.95 5.23
N SER A 63 -16.07 -9.76 4.75
CA SER A 63 -17.14 -9.55 3.77
C SER A 63 -16.60 -9.08 2.41
N CYS A 64 -15.30 -9.21 2.18
CA CYS A 64 -14.58 -8.79 0.98
C CYS A 64 -14.78 -7.32 0.62
N ARG A 65 -14.82 -6.47 1.65
CA ARG A 65 -14.81 -5.02 1.53
C ARG A 65 -13.41 -4.51 1.86
N SER A 66 -12.93 -3.58 1.05
CA SER A 66 -11.60 -3.01 1.25
C SER A 66 -11.53 -2.25 2.58
N GLU A 67 -10.51 -2.50 3.37
CA GLU A 67 -10.21 -1.79 4.62
C GLU A 67 -9.22 -0.64 4.42
N LEU A 68 -8.68 -0.54 3.20
CA LEU A 68 -7.76 0.51 2.82
C LEU A 68 -8.48 1.86 2.81
N VAL A 69 -7.76 2.88 3.27
CA VAL A 69 -8.26 4.22 3.51
C VAL A 69 -7.67 5.13 2.44
N PRO A 70 -8.48 5.64 1.50
CA PRO A 70 -8.04 6.67 0.57
C PRO A 70 -7.73 7.93 1.38
N GLY A 71 -6.46 8.33 1.45
CA GLY A 71 -6.04 9.51 2.20
C GLY A 71 -6.50 10.82 1.56
N GLY A 72 -7.07 10.72 0.35
CA GLY A 72 -7.82 11.74 -0.35
C GLY A 72 -6.97 12.48 -1.38
N GLY A 73 -7.64 13.04 -2.36
CA GLY A 73 -6.99 13.67 -3.51
C GLY A 73 -7.84 13.45 -4.75
N PRO A 74 -7.26 13.62 -5.94
CA PRO A 74 -7.91 13.19 -7.17
C PRO A 74 -8.00 11.66 -7.22
N ARG A 75 -9.21 11.12 -7.47
CA ARG A 75 -9.46 9.68 -7.62
C ARG A 75 -8.60 8.96 -8.66
N HIS A 76 -7.98 9.69 -9.59
CA HIS A 76 -7.11 9.13 -10.63
C HIS A 76 -5.65 8.93 -10.19
N THR A 77 -5.28 9.40 -9.00
CA THR A 77 -3.97 9.15 -8.36
C THR A 77 -4.07 8.38 -7.05
N ASP A 78 -5.26 8.31 -6.46
CA ASP A 78 -5.59 7.72 -5.15
C ASP A 78 -5.32 6.20 -5.05
N CYS A 79 -4.79 5.56 -6.10
CA CYS A 79 -4.40 4.15 -6.11
C CYS A 79 -2.88 3.94 -6.06
N ILE A 80 -2.08 5.02 -6.09
CA ILE A 80 -0.62 4.93 -5.94
C ILE A 80 -0.26 4.54 -4.50
N HIS A 81 -1.02 5.07 -3.55
CA HIS A 81 -0.87 4.84 -2.12
C HIS A 81 -2.25 4.89 -1.46
N GLU A 82 -2.48 4.01 -0.49
CA GLU A 82 -3.59 4.12 0.47
C GLU A 82 -3.09 3.72 1.87
N TRP A 83 -3.81 4.13 2.91
CA TRP A 83 -3.47 3.74 4.28
C TRP A 83 -4.15 2.44 4.68
N LEU A 84 -3.47 1.63 5.48
CA LEU A 84 -4.11 0.59 6.30
C LEU A 84 -3.91 0.96 7.76
N THR A 85 -4.96 0.87 8.58
CA THR A 85 -4.88 1.18 10.00
C THR A 85 -5.52 0.09 10.83
N SER A 86 -4.93 -0.18 12.00
CA SER A 86 -5.62 -0.88 13.06
C SER A 86 -5.92 0.11 14.19
N PRO A 87 -7.19 0.20 14.65
CA PRO A 87 -8.37 -0.42 14.07
C PRO A 87 -8.71 0.20 12.70
N VAL A 88 -9.50 -0.51 11.89
CA VAL A 88 -10.08 0.03 10.65
C VAL A 88 -10.99 1.21 11.00
N PRO A 89 -10.89 2.36 10.31
CA PRO A 89 -11.70 3.52 10.66
C PRO A 89 -13.16 3.31 10.28
N ARG A 90 -14.03 4.15 10.83
CA ARG A 90 -15.45 4.14 10.46
C ARG A 90 -15.60 4.38 8.96
N ARG A 91 -16.50 3.63 8.33
CA ARG A 91 -16.87 3.82 6.93
C ARG A 91 -17.82 5.02 6.76
N GLY A 92 -17.66 5.75 5.67
CA GLY A 92 -18.55 6.82 5.25
C GLY A 92 -19.86 6.27 4.65
N PRO A 93 -20.78 7.17 4.21
CA PRO A 93 -22.04 6.77 3.57
C PRO A 93 -21.85 5.98 2.26
N ASP A 94 -20.71 6.13 1.61
CA ASP A 94 -20.27 5.41 0.42
C ASP A 94 -19.63 4.04 0.73
N GLY A 95 -19.52 3.67 2.00
CA GLY A 95 -18.88 2.42 2.43
C GLY A 95 -17.35 2.47 2.44
N VAL A 96 -16.75 3.62 2.10
CA VAL A 96 -15.30 3.81 2.08
C VAL A 96 -14.80 4.15 3.50
N PRO A 97 -13.74 3.52 4.02
CA PRO A 97 -13.13 3.91 5.29
C PRO A 97 -12.72 5.39 5.28
N LEU A 98 -13.08 6.13 6.34
CA LEU A 98 -12.74 7.54 6.44
C LEU A 98 -11.26 7.71 6.77
N ALA A 99 -10.62 8.75 6.21
CA ALA A 99 -9.25 9.18 6.53
C ALA A 99 -9.09 9.81 7.93
N ARG A 100 -9.77 9.23 8.92
CA ARG A 100 -9.78 9.64 10.31
C ARG A 100 -9.98 8.44 11.25
N VAL A 101 -8.94 8.13 12.03
CA VAL A 101 -9.03 7.19 13.14
C VAL A 101 -9.18 7.96 14.44
N THR A 102 -9.99 7.47 15.36
CA THR A 102 -10.14 8.08 16.68
C THR A 102 -10.16 7.00 17.74
N CYS A 103 -9.29 7.16 18.73
CA CYS A 103 -9.18 6.28 19.88
C CYS A 103 -9.38 7.07 21.17
N VAL A 104 -9.81 6.37 22.22
CA VAL A 104 -9.79 6.86 23.59
C VAL A 104 -8.52 6.31 24.24
N ASP A 105 -7.80 7.17 24.95
CA ASP A 105 -6.64 6.83 25.77
C ASP A 105 -6.96 5.64 26.68
N ASP A 106 -6.09 4.63 26.70
CA ASP A 106 -6.24 3.37 27.44
C ASP A 106 -7.35 2.41 26.93
N ASP A 107 -7.95 2.64 25.75
CA ASP A 107 -8.89 1.68 25.16
C ASP A 107 -8.12 0.54 24.44
N PRO A 108 -8.13 -0.69 24.97
CA PRO A 108 -7.33 -1.79 24.41
C PRO A 108 -7.78 -2.23 23.01
N ALA A 109 -8.94 -1.75 22.52
CA ALA A 109 -9.40 -2.04 21.16
C ALA A 109 -8.71 -1.15 20.11
N CYS A 110 -8.09 -0.04 20.50
CA CYS A 110 -7.51 0.90 19.55
C CYS A 110 -6.23 1.61 20.00
N ASP A 111 -5.87 1.48 21.28
CA ASP A 111 -4.66 1.99 21.86
C ASP A 111 -3.69 0.83 22.10
N PHE A 112 -2.71 0.72 21.22
CA PHE A 112 -1.73 -0.36 21.24
C PHE A 112 -0.48 -0.01 22.05
N GLY A 113 -0.54 1.09 22.83
CA GLY A 113 0.52 1.52 23.72
C GLY A 113 0.78 0.51 24.84
N VAL A 114 2.02 0.48 25.33
CA VAL A 114 2.45 -0.49 26.35
C VAL A 114 2.23 -0.01 27.79
N ALA A 115 1.73 1.21 27.99
CA ALA A 115 1.62 1.84 29.30
C ALA A 115 0.25 2.47 29.50
N ALA A 116 -0.60 1.83 30.31
CA ALA A 116 -1.84 2.45 30.75
C ALA A 116 -1.55 3.77 31.50
N GLY A 117 -2.28 4.83 31.17
CA GLY A 117 -2.14 6.16 31.75
C GLY A 117 -0.90 6.92 31.31
N ASP A 118 -0.31 6.60 30.15
CA ASP A 118 0.78 7.37 29.56
C ASP A 118 0.30 8.68 28.90
N GLY A 119 -1.02 8.84 28.77
CA GLY A 119 -1.65 10.02 28.19
C GLY A 119 -1.41 10.15 26.69
N ALA A 120 -1.26 9.03 25.98
CA ALA A 120 -1.12 8.98 24.55
C ALA A 120 -1.76 7.71 23.96
N CYS A 121 -2.39 7.86 22.79
CA CYS A 121 -2.84 6.69 22.03
C CYS A 121 -1.76 6.27 21.04
N THR A 122 -1.44 4.99 20.97
CA THR A 122 -0.59 4.42 19.92
C THR A 122 -1.45 3.73 18.87
N PHE A 123 -1.35 4.17 17.61
CA PHE A 123 -2.06 3.58 16.47
C PHE A 123 -1.10 2.76 15.62
N HIS A 124 -1.57 1.65 15.06
CA HIS A 124 -0.84 0.92 14.03
C HIS A 124 -1.24 1.45 12.65
N VAL A 125 -0.27 1.93 11.88
CA VAL A 125 -0.48 2.49 10.54
C VAL A 125 0.49 1.88 9.54
N ALA A 126 -0.02 1.39 8.41
CA ALA A 126 0.76 0.88 7.29
C ALA A 126 0.44 1.67 6.01
N LEU A 127 1.38 1.66 5.07
CA LEU A 127 1.23 2.22 3.74
C LEU A 127 1.08 1.08 2.74
N CYS A 128 -0.01 1.07 1.97
CA CYS A 128 -0.23 0.11 0.90
C CYS A 128 0.04 0.80 -0.43
N LEU A 129 0.86 0.18 -1.27
CA LEU A 129 1.40 0.78 -2.49
C LEU A 129 0.93 0.00 -3.72
N ASP A 130 0.85 0.68 -4.87
CA ASP A 130 0.35 0.09 -6.13
C ASP A 130 -1.00 -0.61 -5.92
N VAL A 131 -1.92 0.11 -5.28
CA VAL A 131 -3.22 -0.40 -4.86
C VAL A 131 -4.15 -0.49 -6.06
N ARG A 132 -5.01 -1.51 -6.06
CA ARG A 132 -6.09 -1.59 -7.04
C ARG A 132 -7.38 -1.06 -6.44
N GLU A 133 -7.60 0.23 -6.63
CA GLU A 133 -8.78 0.91 -6.12
C GLU A 133 -10.02 0.64 -7.01
N ARG A 134 -10.87 -0.29 -6.56
CA ARG A 134 -12.10 -0.71 -7.28
C ARG A 134 -13.33 0.11 -6.91
N ARG A 135 -13.26 0.90 -5.83
CA ARG A 135 -14.36 1.79 -5.40
C ARG A 135 -14.42 3.03 -6.28
N PHE A 136 -13.32 3.39 -6.94
CA PHE A 136 -13.24 4.55 -7.83
C PHE A 136 -13.24 4.14 -9.29
N VAL A 137 -14.45 4.02 -9.84
CA VAL A 137 -14.71 3.77 -11.26
C VAL A 137 -15.48 4.93 -11.89
N ASP A 138 -15.39 5.05 -13.22
CA ASP A 138 -16.22 5.95 -14.00
C ASP A 138 -17.66 5.39 -14.19
N ARG A 139 -18.45 6.04 -15.07
CA ARG A 139 -19.84 5.61 -15.34
C ARG A 139 -19.93 4.30 -16.11
N ASP A 140 -18.86 3.89 -16.77
CA ASP A 140 -18.76 2.69 -17.58
C ASP A 140 -18.00 1.58 -16.83
N ASP A 141 -17.89 1.69 -15.50
CA ASP A 141 -17.22 0.74 -14.60
C ASP A 141 -15.71 0.57 -14.90
N ARG A 142 -15.07 1.61 -15.45
CA ARG A 142 -13.62 1.61 -15.71
C ARG A 142 -12.87 2.18 -14.51
N PRO A 143 -11.76 1.55 -14.08
CA PRO A 143 -10.93 2.10 -13.01
C PRO A 143 -10.47 3.52 -13.33
N LEU A 144 -10.65 4.44 -12.38
CA LEU A 144 -10.19 5.83 -12.53
C LEU A 144 -8.68 5.98 -12.36
N CYS A 145 -8.05 5.03 -11.67
CA CYS A 145 -6.62 4.99 -11.40
C CYS A 145 -6.07 3.60 -11.73
N ILE A 146 -4.90 3.56 -12.38
CA ILE A 146 -4.16 2.33 -12.66
C ILE A 146 -2.70 2.61 -12.34
N ALA A 147 -2.28 2.27 -11.12
CA ALA A 147 -0.87 2.26 -10.78
C ALA A 147 -0.20 1.03 -11.42
N SER A 148 1.01 1.26 -11.93
CA SER A 148 1.88 0.22 -12.48
C SER A 148 3.15 0.03 -11.65
N ASP A 149 3.51 1.02 -10.85
CA ASP A 149 4.59 0.99 -9.88
C ASP A 149 4.53 2.21 -8.93
N VAL A 150 5.37 2.19 -7.89
CA VAL A 150 5.68 3.36 -7.06
C VAL A 150 7.19 3.59 -7.07
N ALA A 151 7.63 4.71 -7.62
CA ALA A 151 9.05 5.03 -7.76
C ALA A 151 9.62 5.71 -6.51
N TRP A 152 8.85 6.61 -5.90
CA TRP A 152 9.26 7.30 -4.69
C TRP A 152 8.05 7.81 -3.90
N LEU A 153 8.28 8.05 -2.60
CA LEU A 153 7.34 8.72 -1.71
C LEU A 153 8.08 9.65 -0.74
N SER A 154 7.37 10.63 -0.17
CA SER A 154 7.90 11.54 0.84
C SER A 154 6.89 11.76 1.97
N LEU A 155 7.38 11.71 3.21
CA LEU A 155 6.62 12.06 4.41
C LEU A 155 6.62 13.59 4.56
N ILE A 156 5.49 14.22 4.23
CA ILE A 156 5.26 15.67 4.37
C ILE A 156 4.97 16.02 5.84
N SER A 157 4.26 15.13 6.54
CA SER A 157 3.95 15.23 7.97
C SER A 157 3.99 13.83 8.57
N PRO A 158 4.76 13.58 9.66
CA PRO A 158 5.58 14.54 10.42
C PRO A 158 6.75 15.11 9.62
N ARG A 159 7.11 16.37 9.92
CA ARG A 159 8.17 17.10 9.18
C ARG A 159 9.56 16.69 9.66
N GLU A 160 10.51 16.63 8.73
CA GLU A 160 11.92 16.38 9.06
C GLU A 160 12.58 17.50 9.85
N ALA A 161 12.58 18.69 9.27
CA ALA A 161 13.49 19.76 9.65
C ALA A 161 13.00 20.53 10.89
N ASP A 162 11.74 20.33 11.25
CA ASP A 162 11.04 21.05 12.31
C ASP A 162 9.91 20.15 12.85
N PRO A 163 10.24 19.05 13.57
CA PRO A 163 9.26 18.24 14.25
C PRO A 163 8.59 19.06 15.37
N HIS A 164 7.27 18.96 15.54
CA HIS A 164 6.57 19.73 16.57
C HIS A 164 6.89 19.23 17.98
N ASP A 165 7.11 17.92 18.14
CA ASP A 165 7.47 17.28 19.40
C ASP A 165 8.22 15.95 19.17
N ALA A 166 8.58 15.24 20.24
CA ALA A 166 9.29 13.96 20.16
C ALA A 166 8.48 12.83 19.49
N ALA A 167 7.14 12.90 19.52
CA ALA A 167 6.29 11.94 18.84
C ALA A 167 6.30 12.15 17.31
N ASP A 168 6.55 13.37 16.79
CA ASP A 168 6.79 13.57 15.34
C ASP A 168 8.01 12.76 14.91
N VAL A 169 9.10 12.85 15.68
CA VAL A 169 10.38 12.18 15.37
C VAL A 169 10.17 10.66 15.41
N HIS A 170 9.58 10.14 16.49
CA HIS A 170 9.28 8.72 16.62
C HIS A 170 8.39 8.20 15.49
N THR A 171 7.29 8.91 15.20
CA THR A 171 6.36 8.55 14.11
C THR A 171 7.07 8.51 12.77
N ARG A 172 7.94 9.49 12.49
CA ARG A 172 8.68 9.53 11.24
C ARG A 172 9.58 8.31 11.13
N ASP A 173 10.41 8.05 12.13
CA ASP A 173 11.36 6.94 12.10
C ASP A 173 10.66 5.57 12.02
N ALA A 174 9.50 5.42 12.66
CA ALA A 174 8.66 4.23 12.56
C ALA A 174 8.12 4.02 11.13
N LEU A 175 7.53 5.04 10.51
CA LEU A 175 7.05 4.98 9.12
C LEU A 175 8.20 4.69 8.15
N GLU A 176 9.34 5.35 8.32
CA GLU A 176 10.51 5.13 7.47
C GLU A 176 11.06 3.71 7.58
N THR A 177 11.06 3.14 8.79
CA THR A 177 11.45 1.74 9.02
C THR A 177 10.47 0.78 8.35
N ALA A 178 9.16 1.04 8.45
CA ALA A 178 8.14 0.23 7.80
C ALA A 178 8.26 0.25 6.27
N ILE A 179 8.51 1.43 5.68
CA ILE A 179 8.74 1.57 4.23
C ILE A 179 10.05 0.87 3.81
N ALA A 180 11.09 0.93 4.64
CA ALA A 180 12.34 0.24 4.36
C ALA A 180 12.18 -1.29 4.35
N ALA A 181 11.28 -1.84 5.17
CA ALA A 181 11.00 -3.27 5.23
C ALA A 181 10.44 -3.84 3.92
N VAL A 182 9.82 -3.00 3.08
CA VAL A 182 9.32 -3.38 1.75
C VAL A 182 10.23 -2.94 0.60
N GLY A 183 11.48 -2.59 0.90
CA GLY A 183 12.50 -2.24 -0.09
C GLY A 183 12.65 -0.75 -0.39
N GLY A 184 11.96 0.11 0.35
CA GLY A 184 12.16 1.56 0.26
C GLY A 184 13.54 1.95 0.78
N ILE A 185 14.21 2.87 0.10
CA ILE A 185 15.54 3.33 0.48
C ILE A 185 15.50 4.81 0.81
N VAL A 186 15.88 5.15 2.04
CA VAL A 186 16.01 6.55 2.46
C VAL A 186 17.10 7.23 1.63
N ARG A 187 16.70 8.25 0.87
CA ARG A 187 17.59 9.11 0.09
C ARG A 187 17.40 10.55 0.53
N ARG A 188 18.47 11.34 0.37
CA ARG A 188 18.36 12.79 0.43
C ARG A 188 18.24 13.37 -0.96
N GLN A 189 17.79 14.61 -1.08
CA GLN A 189 17.64 15.28 -2.36
C GLN A 189 18.38 16.61 -2.42
N CYS A 190 18.80 16.97 -3.63
CA CYS A 190 19.40 18.25 -3.91
C CYS A 190 18.37 19.35 -4.04
N GLU A 191 18.21 20.17 -3.00
CA GLU A 191 17.28 21.30 -3.00
C GLU A 191 18.01 22.59 -3.41
N LEU A 192 17.43 23.32 -4.37
CA LEU A 192 17.67 24.77 -4.51
C LEU A 192 16.71 25.49 -3.56
N PRO A 193 17.08 26.68 -3.04
CA PRO A 193 16.09 27.57 -2.45
C PRO A 193 14.97 27.86 -3.46
N GLY A 194 13.78 27.26 -3.27
CA GLY A 194 12.60 27.49 -4.10
C GLY A 194 12.43 26.60 -5.35
N ALA A 195 13.12 25.46 -5.49
CA ALA A 195 12.88 24.52 -6.62
C ALA A 195 12.53 23.08 -6.20
N ALA A 196 11.77 22.39 -7.06
CA ALA A 196 11.11 21.10 -6.79
C ALA A 196 11.76 19.88 -7.48
N THR A 197 13.05 19.91 -7.84
CA THR A 197 13.71 18.79 -8.53
C THR A 197 14.55 17.93 -7.59
N SER A 198 14.17 16.66 -7.46
CA SER A 198 14.69 15.65 -6.53
C SER A 198 15.81 14.80 -7.15
N THR A 199 17.01 15.37 -7.31
CA THR A 199 18.20 14.53 -7.58
C THR A 199 18.66 13.90 -6.27
N PRO A 200 18.78 12.56 -6.16
CA PRO A 200 19.28 11.92 -4.96
C PRO A 200 20.71 12.38 -4.63
N CYS A 201 21.03 12.52 -3.35
CA CYS A 201 22.37 12.90 -2.89
C CYS A 201 22.73 12.21 -1.57
N ALA A 202 24.03 12.09 -1.34
CA ALA A 202 24.62 11.65 -0.08
C ALA A 202 25.36 12.78 0.64
N THR A 203 25.75 13.86 -0.03
CA THR A 203 26.39 15.06 0.53
C THR A 203 26.06 16.30 -0.31
N ASP A 204 26.30 17.51 0.22
CA ASP A 204 26.13 18.78 -0.53
C ASP A 204 26.98 18.80 -1.83
N ALA A 205 28.08 18.05 -1.88
CA ALA A 205 28.96 17.97 -3.06
C ALA A 205 28.28 17.28 -4.26
N ASP A 206 27.33 16.38 -4.01
CA ASP A 206 26.60 15.65 -5.07
C ASP A 206 25.61 16.56 -5.81
N CYS A 207 25.31 17.73 -5.25
CA CYS A 207 24.25 18.61 -5.73
C CYS A 207 24.71 19.74 -6.67
N GLY A 208 26.01 19.82 -6.97
CA GLY A 208 26.57 20.92 -7.75
C GLY A 208 26.50 22.27 -7.03
N HIS A 209 26.84 23.36 -7.73
CA HIS A 209 26.96 24.67 -7.09
C HIS A 209 25.60 25.23 -6.65
N ALA A 210 25.54 25.71 -5.40
CA ALA A 210 24.40 26.37 -4.75
C ALA A 210 23.19 25.49 -4.35
N ARG A 211 23.28 24.16 -4.48
CA ARG A 211 22.27 23.22 -3.95
C ARG A 211 22.77 22.58 -2.66
N ARG A 212 21.86 22.26 -1.76
CA ARG A 212 22.16 21.53 -0.51
C ARG A 212 21.48 20.17 -0.52
N CYS A 213 22.14 19.18 0.05
CA CYS A 213 21.64 17.84 0.17
C CYS A 213 20.78 17.72 1.44
N ARG A 214 19.47 17.92 1.27
CA ARG A 214 18.50 18.06 2.37
C ARG A 214 17.24 17.25 2.09
N GLY A 215 16.44 17.11 3.13
CA GLY A 215 15.21 16.31 3.12
C GLY A 215 15.51 14.82 3.01
N ARG A 216 14.54 14.02 3.43
CA ARG A 216 14.47 12.58 3.23
C ARG A 216 13.25 12.27 2.38
N PHE A 217 13.46 11.46 1.37
CA PHE A 217 12.40 10.80 0.63
C PHE A 217 12.78 9.33 0.48
N MET A 218 11.78 8.49 0.24
CA MET A 218 11.99 7.06 0.00
C MET A 218 11.98 6.82 -1.49
N ALA A 219 13.05 6.23 -2.00
CA ALA A 219 13.16 5.79 -3.37
C ALA A 219 13.07 4.27 -3.42
N PHE A 220 12.39 3.74 -4.42
CA PHE A 220 12.40 2.32 -4.75
C PHE A 220 13.30 2.11 -5.98
N ALA A 221 14.25 1.18 -5.88
CA ALA A 221 15.14 0.82 -6.98
C ALA A 221 15.35 -0.71 -6.99
N PRO A 222 14.66 -1.47 -7.88
CA PRO A 222 13.69 -1.00 -8.89
C PRO A 222 12.42 -0.37 -8.27
N PRO A 223 11.60 0.36 -9.05
CA PRO A 223 10.29 0.82 -8.58
C PRO A 223 9.48 -0.31 -7.95
N PHE A 224 8.70 0.01 -6.92
CA PHE A 224 7.86 -0.96 -6.23
C PHE A 224 6.71 -1.38 -7.13
N ASP A 225 6.59 -2.67 -7.45
CA ASP A 225 5.58 -3.24 -8.35
C ASP A 225 4.80 -4.42 -7.71
N ALA A 226 4.97 -4.61 -6.39
CA ALA A 226 4.22 -5.59 -5.62
C ALA A 226 2.80 -5.07 -5.36
N ARG A 227 1.91 -5.27 -6.35
CA ARG A 227 0.51 -4.83 -6.33
C ARG A 227 -0.18 -5.04 -4.98
N GLY A 228 -0.69 -3.94 -4.42
CA GLY A 228 -1.50 -3.92 -3.20
C GLY A 228 -0.76 -4.34 -1.93
N ALA A 229 0.56 -4.54 -1.98
CA ALA A 229 1.31 -4.95 -0.81
C ALA A 229 1.53 -3.76 0.14
N CYS A 230 1.34 -4.03 1.43
CA CYS A 230 1.47 -3.04 2.49
C CYS A 230 2.81 -3.17 3.20
N THR A 231 3.27 -2.06 3.77
CA THR A 231 4.33 -2.10 4.78
C THR A 231 3.88 -2.87 6.02
N PRO A 232 4.80 -3.36 6.87
CA PRO A 232 4.46 -3.65 8.25
C PRO A 232 3.81 -2.43 8.91
N PHE A 233 3.04 -2.66 9.97
CA PHE A 233 2.51 -1.57 10.78
C PHE A 233 3.65 -0.80 11.46
N ALA A 234 3.58 0.52 11.34
CA ALA A 234 4.35 1.47 12.13
C ALA A 234 3.51 1.94 13.32
N ASP A 235 4.16 2.06 14.48
CA ASP A 235 3.55 2.63 15.67
C ASP A 235 3.55 4.16 15.58
N VAL A 236 2.36 4.75 15.69
CA VAL A 236 2.16 6.19 15.61
C VAL A 236 1.56 6.69 16.91
N VAL A 237 2.38 7.39 17.69
CA VAL A 237 2.01 7.92 19.00
C VAL A 237 1.34 9.28 18.87
N VAL A 238 0.16 9.42 19.48
CA VAL A 238 -0.63 10.65 19.49
C VAL A 238 -0.84 11.10 20.93
N PRO A 239 0.04 11.96 21.48
CA PRO A 239 -0.08 12.42 22.85
C PRO A 239 -1.32 13.29 23.05
N LEU A 240 -1.95 13.18 24.21
CA LEU A 240 -2.99 14.11 24.65
C LEU A 240 -2.41 15.51 24.83
N ARG A 241 -3.27 16.53 24.68
CA ARG A 241 -2.87 17.92 24.88
C ARG A 241 -3.05 18.30 26.33
N HIS A 242 -1.99 18.82 26.95
CA HIS A 242 -2.01 19.33 28.31
C HIS A 242 -2.00 20.86 28.33
N ALA A 243 -2.96 21.45 29.05
CA ALA A 243 -3.03 22.88 29.33
C ALA A 243 -3.19 23.08 30.85
N GLY A 244 -2.08 23.07 31.58
CA GLY A 244 -2.09 23.01 33.03
C GLY A 244 -2.66 21.67 33.53
N ARG A 245 -3.76 21.71 34.29
CA ARG A 245 -4.48 20.51 34.74
C ARG A 245 -5.51 19.99 33.73
N ALA A 246 -5.83 20.76 32.70
CA ALA A 246 -6.79 20.34 31.68
C ALA A 246 -6.11 19.40 30.68
N VAL A 247 -6.74 18.26 30.43
CA VAL A 247 -6.33 17.29 29.40
C VAL A 247 -7.35 17.34 28.27
N GLY A 248 -6.87 17.52 27.05
CA GLY A 248 -7.70 17.59 25.85
C GLY A 248 -7.22 16.62 24.78
N ALA A 249 -8.04 16.43 23.75
CA ALA A 249 -7.73 15.52 22.66
C ALA A 249 -6.43 15.91 21.94
N GLY A 250 -5.56 14.92 21.73
CA GLY A 250 -4.41 14.94 20.85
C GLY A 250 -4.81 14.78 19.39
N THR A 251 -4.00 15.28 18.47
CA THR A 251 -4.21 15.06 17.04
C THR A 251 -2.88 15.00 16.31
N ARG A 252 -2.76 14.01 15.42
CA ARG A 252 -1.67 13.92 14.44
C ARG A 252 -2.23 13.86 13.03
N LEU A 253 -1.55 14.54 12.12
CA LEU A 253 -1.79 14.43 10.69
C LEU A 253 -0.58 13.74 10.07
N LEU A 254 -0.84 12.62 9.42
CA LEU A 254 0.13 11.98 8.55
C LEU A 254 -0.17 12.44 7.13
N ARG A 255 0.86 12.91 6.43
CA ARG A 255 0.72 13.39 5.06
C ARG A 255 1.83 12.78 4.23
N VAL A 256 1.45 12.08 3.18
CA VAL A 256 2.36 11.41 2.26
C VAL A 256 2.15 12.00 0.88
N THR A 257 3.21 12.05 0.10
CA THR A 257 3.08 12.14 -1.35
C THR A 257 3.82 10.99 -1.98
N ALA A 258 3.22 10.36 -2.97
CA ALA A 258 3.80 9.24 -3.70
C ALA A 258 3.68 9.49 -5.20
N ALA A 259 4.58 8.90 -5.98
CA ALA A 259 4.55 9.01 -7.43
C ALA A 259 5.04 7.73 -8.10
N THR A 260 4.47 7.44 -9.27
CA THR A 260 4.91 6.36 -10.16
C THR A 260 6.21 6.73 -10.89
N SER A 261 6.81 5.78 -11.59
CA SER A 261 7.96 6.04 -12.46
C SER A 261 7.59 6.89 -13.68
N ASP A 262 6.35 6.77 -14.18
CA ASP A 262 5.81 7.64 -15.20
C ASP A 262 5.34 8.97 -14.59
N ALA A 263 6.00 10.07 -14.98
CA ALA A 263 5.62 11.40 -14.51
C ALA A 263 4.24 11.86 -15.02
N ALA A 264 3.69 11.23 -16.07
CA ALA A 264 2.38 11.56 -16.62
C ALA A 264 1.22 11.12 -15.72
N THR A 265 1.40 10.08 -14.90
CA THR A 265 0.39 9.61 -13.93
C THR A 265 0.08 10.65 -12.86
N GLY A 266 0.99 11.59 -12.62
CA GLY A 266 0.87 12.59 -11.57
C GLY A 266 1.42 12.10 -10.23
N ARG A 267 0.96 12.75 -9.15
CA ARG A 267 1.37 12.42 -7.79
C ARG A 267 0.14 12.29 -6.92
N ASP A 268 0.20 11.34 -6.02
CA ASP A 268 -0.77 11.20 -4.97
C ASP A 268 -0.40 12.05 -3.74
N PHE A 269 -1.41 12.54 -3.02
CA PHE A 269 -1.28 13.45 -1.88
C PHE A 269 -2.24 13.12 -0.75
N ASP A 270 -1.96 12.00 -0.12
CA ASP A 270 -2.78 11.47 0.95
C ASP A 270 -2.59 12.14 2.32
N THR A 271 -3.69 12.22 3.07
CA THR A 271 -3.70 12.68 4.47
C THR A 271 -4.53 11.76 5.36
N LEU A 272 -3.92 11.26 6.45
CA LEU A 272 -4.60 10.52 7.51
C LEU A 272 -4.61 11.31 8.81
N LYS A 273 -5.78 11.43 9.44
CA LYS A 273 -5.94 12.10 10.74
C LYS A 273 -6.12 11.11 11.88
N LEU A 274 -5.20 11.12 12.83
CA LEU A 274 -5.30 10.33 14.06
C LEU A 274 -5.70 11.25 15.22
N VAL A 275 -6.63 10.80 16.05
CA VAL A 275 -7.15 11.57 17.19
C VAL A 275 -7.15 10.70 18.43
N CYS A 276 -6.38 11.10 19.44
CA CYS A 276 -6.46 10.52 20.78
C CYS A 276 -7.37 11.39 21.66
N ARG A 277 -8.34 10.79 22.33
CA ARG A 277 -9.23 11.48 23.26
C ARG A 277 -8.93 11.04 24.69
N PRO A 278 -8.95 11.96 25.66
CA PRO A 278 -8.85 11.55 27.05
C PRO A 278 -10.01 10.63 27.42
N ALA A 279 -9.76 9.65 28.29
CA ALA A 279 -10.82 8.90 28.93
C ALA A 279 -11.79 9.86 29.64
N ALA A 280 -13.08 9.52 29.65
CA ALA A 280 -14.05 10.28 30.42
C ALA A 280 -13.68 10.20 31.91
N PRO A 281 -13.81 11.29 32.68
CA PRO A 281 -13.64 11.20 34.12
C PRO A 281 -14.63 10.17 34.70
N PRO A 282 -14.21 9.35 35.67
CA PRO A 282 -15.05 8.34 36.30
C PRO A 282 -16.26 8.95 37.03
#